data_AF-A0A9P6D0P8-F1
#
_entry.id   AF-A0A9P6D0P8-F1
#
_cell.length_a   1.000
_cell.length_b   1.000
_cell.length_c   1.000
_cell.angle_alpha   90.00
_cell.angle_beta   90.00
_cell.angle_gamma   90.00
#
_symmetry.space_group_name_H-M   'P 1'
#
loop_
_entity.id
_entity.type
_entity.pdbx_description
1 polymer ?
#
loop_
_entity_poly.entity_id
_entity_poly.type
_entity_poly.pdbx_seq_one_letter_code
_entity_poly.pdbx_strand_id
1 'polypeptide(L)'
;MSRHLYLDASPPPYTGPRDVIDKTAFRKTFSVLGARVAPERTRVLLRAAELKDCLMDLPKIRTVVSDPSQPDGERLVLLRMANKSDIPAEAQQFLDKEAKGLQEYKVDLDYDYWTAEECLHAFLPEELREGAPTGFAMTGHIAHVNLNDEYLPYKHIIGQLILDKNKRVKTVVNKLDSIDTKFRFFKMELIAGVPEYVVEHHEADCKFTFDFTEVYWNSRLHTEHERLVELFKPDDVIADVFAGVGPFAVPAAKKGCAVLGNDLNPNSAKYLAKNVEDNRVTDLVRVSCEDGRDFVRKSVARVYDNPFPAYTGPKPSRMQEEKERKRLQRLGVTAAPPVASSKPARRRISHFVMNLPDSAITFLDAFRGILSDEGRNLSGIYGEDALLPMVHCHCFTRELESAKAEADIRKRVEEKLGAGLTEETRLHLVRSVAPNKEMYCISFRLPRSVCYGQ
;
A
#
# COMPACT_ATOMS: atom_id res chain seq x y z
N MET A 1 -25.98 22.65 36.99
CA MET A 1 -26.65 21.49 36.39
C MET A 1 -26.63 21.67 34.88
N SER A 2 -25.64 21.09 34.21
CA SER A 2 -25.48 21.21 32.74
C SER A 2 -26.56 20.35 32.07
N ARG A 3 -27.72 20.95 31.77
CA ARG A 3 -28.80 20.27 31.06
C ARG A 3 -28.41 20.16 29.58
N HIS A 4 -28.10 18.93 29.16
CA HIS A 4 -28.26 18.37 27.81
C HIS A 4 -28.27 19.36 26.62
N LEU A 5 -27.15 20.02 26.34
CA LEU A 5 -27.00 20.85 25.13
C LEU A 5 -26.60 20.04 23.88
N TYR A 6 -26.44 18.73 23.99
CA TYR A 6 -25.99 17.88 22.89
C TYR A 6 -27.16 17.03 22.40
N LEU A 7 -27.55 17.25 21.14
CA LEU A 7 -28.36 16.31 20.38
C LEU A 7 -27.73 14.93 20.50
N ASP A 8 -28.52 13.92 20.88
CA ASP A 8 -28.05 12.54 20.88
C ASP A 8 -27.81 12.09 19.43
N ALA A 9 -26.57 12.23 19.00
CA ALA A 9 -26.07 11.81 17.70
C ALA A 9 -25.37 10.45 17.78
N SER A 10 -25.83 9.54 18.65
CA SER A 10 -25.45 8.12 18.60
C SER A 10 -26.41 7.33 17.70
N PRO A 11 -25.94 6.24 17.06
CA PRO A 11 -26.82 5.33 16.32
C PRO A 11 -27.93 4.79 17.23
N PRO A 12 -29.15 4.54 16.69
CA PRO A 12 -30.18 3.85 17.44
C PRO A 12 -29.73 2.41 17.78
N PRO A 13 -30.25 1.82 18.88
CA PRO A 13 -30.03 0.40 19.15
C PRO A 13 -30.46 -0.46 17.96
N TYR A 14 -29.60 -1.38 17.52
CA TYR A 14 -29.90 -2.21 16.36
C TYR A 14 -30.99 -3.25 16.70
N THR A 15 -32.11 -3.19 15.97
CA THR A 15 -33.28 -4.06 16.15
C THR A 15 -33.54 -4.99 14.96
N GLY A 16 -32.69 -4.94 13.93
CA GLY A 16 -32.84 -5.75 12.72
C GLY A 16 -32.37 -7.22 12.88
N PRO A 17 -32.44 -7.99 11.78
CA PRO A 17 -31.90 -9.36 11.72
C PRO A 17 -30.40 -9.42 12.06
N ARG A 18 -29.95 -10.54 12.63
CA ARG A 18 -28.55 -10.73 13.07
C ARG A 18 -27.65 -11.40 12.03
N ASP A 19 -28.22 -11.89 10.94
CA ASP A 19 -27.56 -12.56 9.83
C ASP A 19 -27.25 -11.62 8.65
N VAL A 20 -27.97 -10.50 8.54
CA VAL A 20 -27.77 -9.48 7.50
C VAL A 20 -27.90 -8.08 8.11
N ILE A 21 -27.17 -7.11 7.55
CA ILE A 21 -27.27 -5.72 7.99
C ILE A 21 -28.52 -5.05 7.41
N ASP A 22 -29.51 -4.79 8.25
CA ASP A 22 -30.66 -3.97 7.89
C ASP A 22 -30.31 -2.49 8.00
N LYS A 23 -30.11 -1.84 6.86
CA LYS A 23 -29.78 -0.41 6.77
C LYS A 23 -30.88 0.48 7.36
N THR A 24 -32.13 0.03 7.34
CA THR A 24 -33.26 0.82 7.86
C THR A 24 -33.27 0.87 9.39
N ALA A 25 -32.69 -0.13 10.07
CA ALA A 25 -32.52 -0.15 11.52
C ALA A 25 -31.60 0.97 12.04
N PHE A 26 -30.81 1.60 11.16
CA PHE A 26 -29.96 2.75 11.49
C PHE A 26 -30.66 4.10 11.30
N ARG A 27 -31.93 4.14 10.92
CA ARG A 27 -32.66 5.39 10.76
C ARG A 27 -32.98 5.99 12.12
N LYS A 28 -32.57 7.24 12.34
CA LYS A 28 -32.89 8.03 13.54
C LYS A 28 -33.46 9.37 13.12
N THR A 29 -34.65 9.69 13.61
CA THR A 29 -35.30 10.97 13.39
C THR A 29 -35.46 11.70 14.71
N PHE A 30 -35.07 12.96 14.75
CA PHE A 30 -35.34 13.85 15.88
C PHE A 30 -35.71 15.24 15.40
N SER A 31 -36.43 15.96 16.23
CA SER A 31 -36.87 17.32 15.95
C SER A 31 -35.91 18.34 16.55
N VAL A 32 -35.62 19.39 15.77
CA VAL A 32 -34.88 20.58 16.22
C VAL A 32 -35.64 21.84 15.85
N LEU A 33 -35.21 22.97 16.38
CA LEU A 33 -35.73 24.28 16.01
C LEU A 33 -34.92 24.87 14.85
N GLY A 34 -35.62 25.42 13.86
CA GLY A 34 -35.07 26.24 12.80
C GLY A 34 -35.55 27.68 12.93
N ALA A 35 -34.62 28.63 12.96
CA ALA A 35 -34.95 30.05 12.89
C ALA A 35 -35.26 30.45 11.45
N ARG A 36 -36.49 30.91 11.21
CA ARG A 36 -36.94 31.30 9.87
C ARG A 36 -36.41 32.69 9.52
N VAL A 37 -35.69 32.79 8.41
CA VAL A 37 -35.07 34.04 7.94
C VAL A 37 -35.12 34.17 6.43
N ALA A 38 -35.11 35.43 5.96
CA ALA A 38 -34.89 35.70 4.55
C ALA A 38 -33.49 35.20 4.11
N PRO A 39 -33.32 34.70 2.87
CA PRO A 39 -32.05 34.14 2.40
C PRO A 39 -30.83 35.03 2.64
N GLU A 40 -30.96 36.36 2.45
CA GLU A 40 -29.87 37.34 2.60
C GLU A 40 -29.42 37.51 4.06
N ARG A 41 -30.27 37.12 5.01
CA ARG A 41 -30.09 37.32 6.45
C ARG A 41 -29.52 36.08 7.15
N THR A 42 -29.45 34.94 6.46
CA THR A 42 -28.84 33.69 6.97
C THR A 42 -27.43 33.93 7.51
N ARG A 43 -26.61 34.72 6.79
CA ARG A 43 -25.22 35.03 7.18
C ARG A 43 -25.11 35.84 8.46
N VAL A 44 -26.13 36.64 8.79
CA VAL A 44 -26.18 37.43 10.04
C VAL A 44 -26.29 36.47 11.22
N LEU A 45 -27.22 35.51 11.16
CA LEU A 45 -27.40 34.50 12.21
C LEU A 45 -26.18 33.60 12.36
N LEU A 46 -25.59 33.14 11.25
CA LEU A 46 -24.41 32.26 11.28
C LEU A 46 -23.16 32.92 11.90
N ARG A 47 -23.12 34.25 12.00
CA ARG A 47 -21.98 35.02 12.54
C ARG A 47 -22.26 35.66 13.90
N ALA A 48 -23.47 35.54 14.42
CA ALA A 48 -23.86 36.08 15.70
C ALA A 48 -23.11 35.36 16.82
N ALA A 49 -22.48 36.11 17.71
CA ALA A 49 -21.74 35.54 18.84
C ALA A 49 -22.71 34.81 19.80
N GLU A 50 -23.92 35.35 19.92
CA GLU A 50 -25.03 34.85 20.72
C GLU A 50 -25.51 33.47 20.27
N LEU A 51 -25.34 33.14 18.97
CA LEU A 51 -25.78 31.86 18.40
C LEU A 51 -24.67 30.83 18.26
N LYS A 52 -23.41 31.18 18.55
CA LYS A 52 -22.25 30.32 18.26
C LYS A 52 -22.41 28.89 18.77
N ASP A 53 -22.89 28.73 20.01
CA ASP A 53 -23.06 27.41 20.65
C ASP A 53 -24.47 26.82 20.45
N CYS A 54 -25.35 27.55 19.76
CA CYS A 54 -26.72 27.16 19.47
C CYS A 54 -26.88 26.53 18.07
N LEU A 55 -25.98 26.87 17.13
CA LEU A 55 -26.09 26.46 15.73
C LEU A 55 -25.83 24.96 15.54
N MET A 56 -26.59 24.34 14.62
CA MET A 56 -26.39 22.97 14.20
C MET A 56 -24.96 22.74 13.65
N ASP A 57 -24.27 21.75 14.22
CA ASP A 57 -22.88 21.39 13.94
C ASP A 57 -22.68 19.89 13.64
N LEU A 58 -23.77 19.14 13.44
CA LEU A 58 -23.69 17.71 13.14
C LEU A 58 -23.00 17.47 11.78
N PRO A 59 -22.07 16.51 11.69
CA PRO A 59 -21.42 16.15 10.43
C PRO A 59 -22.45 15.82 9.34
N LYS A 60 -22.19 16.18 8.08
CA LYS A 60 -23.09 15.90 6.92
C LYS A 60 -24.48 16.57 6.99
N ILE A 61 -24.86 17.23 8.10
CA ILE A 61 -26.10 18.01 8.22
C ILE A 61 -25.79 19.48 7.95
N ARG A 62 -26.61 20.12 7.12
CA ARG A 62 -26.46 21.54 6.83
C ARG A 62 -27.08 22.36 7.95
N THR A 63 -26.36 23.37 8.43
CA THR A 63 -26.89 24.35 9.37
C THR A 63 -28.00 25.21 8.75
N VAL A 64 -27.99 25.42 7.43
CA VAL A 64 -29.02 26.18 6.71
C VAL A 64 -29.72 25.27 5.70
N VAL A 65 -31.05 25.21 5.81
CA VAL A 65 -31.91 24.39 4.94
C VAL A 65 -33.06 25.24 4.40
N SER A 66 -33.70 24.78 3.32
CA SER A 66 -34.95 25.39 2.84
C SER A 66 -36.09 25.04 3.79
N ASP A 67 -37.04 25.97 3.99
CA ASP A 67 -38.28 25.64 4.69
C ASP A 67 -39.07 24.61 3.86
N PRO A 68 -39.38 23.41 4.37
CA PRO A 68 -40.14 22.40 3.62
C PRO A 68 -41.51 22.87 3.15
N SER A 69 -42.11 23.84 3.85
CA SER A 69 -43.40 24.42 3.48
C SER A 69 -43.29 25.47 2.36
N GLN A 70 -42.11 26.06 2.16
CA GLN A 70 -41.83 27.08 1.14
C GLN A 70 -40.40 26.92 0.57
N PRO A 71 -40.17 25.96 -0.35
CA PRO A 71 -38.82 25.59 -0.80
C PRO A 71 -38.02 26.74 -1.46
N ASP A 72 -38.72 27.62 -2.18
CA ASP A 72 -38.16 28.79 -2.87
C ASP A 72 -38.20 30.08 -2.03
N GLY A 73 -38.72 29.99 -0.81
CA GLY A 73 -38.92 31.12 0.09
C GLY A 73 -37.84 31.22 1.16
N GLU A 74 -38.30 31.34 2.41
CA GLU A 74 -37.45 31.58 3.57
C GLU A 74 -36.56 30.37 3.89
N ARG A 75 -35.43 30.63 4.54
CA ARG A 75 -34.49 29.60 5.00
C ARG A 75 -34.68 29.35 6.48
N LEU A 76 -34.36 28.13 6.90
CA LEU A 76 -34.27 27.75 8.30
C LEU A 76 -32.79 27.64 8.68
N VAL A 77 -32.37 28.43 9.67
CA VAL A 77 -31.08 28.25 10.35
C VAL A 77 -31.31 27.31 11.53
N LEU A 78 -30.84 26.07 11.40
CA LEU A 78 -31.06 25.00 12.37
C LEU A 78 -30.25 25.23 13.64
N LEU A 79 -30.92 25.04 14.78
CA LEU A 79 -30.37 25.07 16.12
C LEU A 79 -30.17 23.63 16.63
N ARG A 80 -29.38 23.47 17.69
CA ARG A 80 -29.14 22.17 18.35
C ARG A 80 -30.22 21.81 19.38
N MET A 81 -31.29 22.59 19.47
CA MET A 81 -32.29 22.50 20.52
C MET A 81 -33.64 22.07 19.94
N ALA A 82 -34.33 21.18 20.64
CA ALA A 82 -35.68 20.75 20.28
C ALA A 82 -36.75 21.71 20.83
N ASN A 83 -36.52 22.31 21.99
CA ASN A 83 -37.50 23.16 22.67
C ASN A 83 -36.99 24.59 22.83
N LYS A 84 -37.93 25.54 22.81
CA LYS A 84 -37.64 26.98 22.98
C LYS A 84 -37.04 27.27 24.36
N SER A 85 -37.41 26.50 25.38
CA SER A 85 -36.89 26.61 26.76
C SER A 85 -35.39 26.31 26.87
N ASP A 86 -34.83 25.61 25.89
CA ASP A 86 -33.43 25.19 25.89
C ASP A 86 -32.54 26.25 25.22
N ILE A 87 -33.13 27.31 24.65
CA ILE A 87 -32.41 28.42 24.04
C ILE A 87 -31.91 29.38 25.13
N PRO A 88 -30.60 29.69 25.19
CA PRO A 88 -30.07 30.69 26.09
C PRO A 88 -30.77 32.05 25.93
N ALA A 89 -30.95 32.79 27.03
CA ALA A 89 -31.72 34.03 27.02
C ALA A 89 -31.18 35.06 26.00
N GLU A 90 -29.86 35.20 25.90
CA GLU A 90 -29.20 36.10 24.94
C GLU A 90 -29.47 35.68 23.48
N ALA A 91 -29.35 34.38 23.19
CA ALA A 91 -29.69 33.80 21.89
C ALA A 91 -31.17 34.00 21.54
N GLN A 92 -32.06 33.81 22.51
CA GLN A 92 -33.50 33.99 22.31
C GLN A 92 -33.86 35.45 21.97
N GLN A 93 -33.29 36.41 22.70
CA GLN A 93 -33.48 37.84 22.42
C GLN A 93 -32.97 38.22 21.02
N PHE A 94 -31.81 37.69 20.62
CA PHE A 94 -31.27 37.88 19.28
C PHE A 94 -32.20 37.31 18.21
N LEU A 95 -32.71 36.09 18.41
CA LEU A 95 -33.62 35.41 17.49
C LEU A 95 -34.97 36.14 17.36
N ASP A 96 -35.53 36.64 18.46
CA ASP A 96 -36.80 37.40 18.42
C ASP A 96 -36.66 38.72 17.65
N LYS A 97 -35.45 39.30 17.58
CA LYS A 97 -35.16 40.51 16.82
C LYS A 97 -34.88 40.22 15.33
N GLU A 98 -34.09 39.20 15.05
CA GLU A 98 -33.48 39.00 13.72
C GLU A 98 -34.19 37.93 12.87
N ALA A 99 -34.95 37.00 13.49
CA ALA A 99 -35.70 35.94 12.82
C ALA A 99 -37.21 36.18 12.81
N LYS A 100 -37.91 35.55 11.86
CA LYS A 100 -39.37 35.63 11.67
C LYS A 100 -40.13 34.54 12.43
N GLY A 101 -39.52 34.02 13.49
CA GLY A 101 -40.06 32.93 14.31
C GLY A 101 -39.24 31.64 14.23
N LEU A 102 -39.60 30.72 15.12
CA LEU A 102 -39.00 29.40 15.23
C LEU A 102 -39.98 28.36 14.70
N GLN A 103 -39.46 27.42 13.93
CA GLN A 103 -40.22 26.33 13.33
C GLN A 103 -39.56 25.00 13.72
N GLU A 104 -40.38 23.99 14.04
CA GLU A 104 -39.89 22.63 14.21
C GLU A 104 -39.41 22.07 12.86
N TYR A 105 -38.22 21.48 12.85
CA TYR A 105 -37.59 20.84 11.71
C TYR A 105 -37.14 19.43 12.07
N LYS A 106 -37.52 18.44 11.26
CA LYS A 106 -37.13 17.04 11.45
C LYS A 106 -35.80 16.77 10.78
N VAL A 107 -34.82 16.33 11.57
CA VAL A 107 -33.54 15.83 11.09
C VAL A 107 -33.65 14.31 10.96
N ASP A 108 -33.45 13.81 9.75
CA ASP A 108 -33.41 12.39 9.43
C ASP A 108 -31.95 11.97 9.23
N LEU A 109 -31.44 11.12 10.13
CA LEU A 109 -30.16 10.44 9.99
C LEU A 109 -30.44 9.03 9.47
N ASP A 110 -29.83 8.67 8.35
CA ASP A 110 -29.94 7.34 7.76
C ASP A 110 -28.65 6.54 7.93
N TYR A 111 -28.60 5.35 7.33
CA TYR A 111 -27.42 4.50 7.35
C TYR A 111 -26.15 5.24 6.89
N ASP A 112 -26.21 6.08 5.85
CA ASP A 112 -25.04 6.73 5.25
C ASP A 112 -24.48 7.87 6.12
N TYR A 113 -25.26 8.36 7.08
CA TYR A 113 -24.78 9.28 8.10
C TYR A 113 -23.68 8.64 8.97
N TRP A 114 -23.93 7.42 9.46
CA TRP A 114 -23.07 6.73 10.41
C TRP A 114 -21.78 6.20 9.78
N THR A 115 -20.70 6.18 10.57
CA THR A 115 -19.44 5.53 10.23
C THR A 115 -19.55 4.00 10.31
N ALA A 116 -18.56 3.29 9.73
CA ALA A 116 -18.50 1.83 9.83
C ALA A 116 -18.41 1.36 11.30
N GLU A 117 -17.61 2.07 12.10
CA GLU A 117 -17.41 1.80 13.52
C GLU A 117 -18.70 1.99 14.33
N GLU A 118 -19.38 3.13 14.16
CA GLU A 118 -20.66 3.39 14.83
C GLU A 118 -21.71 2.32 14.47
N CYS A 119 -21.81 1.95 13.19
CA CYS A 119 -22.72 0.88 12.77
C CYS A 119 -22.34 -0.48 13.38
N LEU A 120 -21.04 -0.81 13.42
CA LEU A 120 -20.55 -2.06 13.97
C LEU A 120 -20.80 -2.15 15.48
N HIS A 121 -20.52 -1.08 16.23
CA HIS A 121 -20.77 -1.03 17.68
C HIS A 121 -22.25 -1.18 18.02
N ALA A 122 -23.14 -0.55 17.25
CA ALA A 122 -24.58 -0.69 17.43
C ALA A 122 -25.05 -2.12 17.11
N PHE A 123 -24.41 -2.80 16.16
CA PHE A 123 -24.72 -4.18 15.78
C PHE A 123 -24.16 -5.20 16.78
N LEU A 124 -22.92 -5.04 17.26
CA LEU A 124 -22.27 -6.03 18.11
C LEU A 124 -22.87 -6.11 19.53
N PRO A 125 -22.80 -7.30 20.17
CA PRO A 125 -23.00 -7.43 21.61
C PRO A 125 -22.06 -6.50 22.38
N GLU A 126 -22.49 -6.05 23.56
CA GLU A 126 -21.75 -5.05 24.34
C GLU A 126 -20.33 -5.50 24.69
N GLU A 127 -20.14 -6.79 24.92
CA GLU A 127 -18.87 -7.42 25.29
C GLU A 127 -17.86 -7.43 24.13
N LEU A 128 -18.32 -7.28 22.89
CA LEU A 128 -17.50 -7.31 21.67
C LEU A 128 -17.32 -5.93 21.04
N ARG A 129 -17.83 -4.87 21.68
CA ARG A 129 -17.67 -3.49 21.18
C ARG A 129 -16.25 -2.98 21.38
N GLU A 130 -15.65 -3.28 22.53
CA GLU A 130 -14.29 -2.85 22.82
C GLU A 130 -13.30 -3.66 21.97
N GLY A 131 -12.52 -2.97 21.14
CA GLY A 131 -11.55 -3.62 20.24
C GLY A 131 -12.15 -4.15 18.93
N ALA A 132 -13.39 -3.77 18.59
CA ALA A 132 -14.04 -4.19 17.34
C ALA A 132 -13.16 -3.89 16.11
N PRO A 133 -13.08 -4.80 15.12
CA PRO A 133 -12.18 -4.68 13.99
C PRO A 133 -12.71 -3.65 12.97
N THR A 134 -12.33 -2.39 13.16
CA THR A 134 -12.69 -1.28 12.26
C THR A 134 -11.59 -0.96 11.24
N GLY A 135 -10.35 -1.36 11.54
CA GLY A 135 -9.20 -1.20 10.65
C GLY A 135 -9.07 -2.32 9.62
N PHE A 136 -8.75 -1.96 8.38
CA PHE A 136 -8.40 -2.89 7.32
C PHE A 136 -7.21 -2.35 6.51
N ALA A 137 -6.53 -3.23 5.79
CA ALA A 137 -5.54 -2.84 4.80
C ALA A 137 -6.11 -3.07 3.40
N MET A 138 -5.64 -2.26 2.45
CA MET A 138 -6.17 -2.25 1.09
C MET A 138 -5.06 -2.51 0.08
N THR A 139 -5.34 -3.38 -0.89
CA THR A 139 -4.49 -3.61 -2.07
C THR A 139 -5.38 -3.51 -3.30
N GLY A 140 -5.18 -2.49 -4.13
CA GLY A 140 -6.10 -2.16 -5.22
C GLY A 140 -7.52 -1.91 -4.69
N HIS A 141 -8.50 -2.63 -5.24
CA HIS A 141 -9.91 -2.62 -4.79
C HIS A 141 -10.24 -3.66 -3.70
N ILE A 142 -9.25 -4.41 -3.23
CA ILE A 142 -9.45 -5.44 -2.20
C ILE A 142 -9.15 -4.85 -0.83
N ALA A 143 -10.13 -4.89 0.07
CA ALA A 143 -9.91 -4.70 1.49
C ALA A 143 -9.66 -6.06 2.15
N HIS A 144 -8.65 -6.15 3.01
CA HIS A 144 -8.35 -7.36 3.74
C HIS A 144 -8.21 -7.10 5.24
N VAL A 145 -8.79 -7.99 6.02
CA VAL A 145 -8.78 -8.00 7.49
C VAL A 145 -8.15 -9.29 8.01
N ASN A 146 -7.77 -9.27 9.29
CA ASN A 146 -7.37 -10.45 10.04
C ASN A 146 -8.28 -10.49 11.28
N LEU A 147 -9.37 -11.25 11.22
CA LEU A 147 -10.36 -11.31 12.29
C LEU A 147 -9.94 -12.30 13.37
N ASN A 148 -10.01 -11.91 14.63
CA ASN A 148 -9.92 -12.83 15.76
C ASN A 148 -11.16 -13.75 15.82
N ASP A 149 -11.03 -14.89 16.49
CA ASP A 149 -12.08 -15.92 16.59
C ASP A 149 -13.42 -15.37 17.09
N GLU A 150 -13.39 -14.43 18.04
CA GLU A 150 -14.59 -13.79 18.62
C GLU A 150 -15.41 -12.97 17.60
N TYR A 151 -14.78 -12.51 16.51
CA TYR A 151 -15.42 -11.74 15.44
C TYR A 151 -15.79 -12.58 14.22
N LEU A 152 -15.32 -13.83 14.12
CA LEU A 152 -15.65 -14.72 12.99
C LEU A 152 -17.15 -14.92 12.78
N PRO A 153 -18.01 -15.03 13.82
CA PRO A 153 -19.46 -15.08 13.63
C PRO A 153 -20.06 -13.86 12.92
N TYR A 154 -19.38 -12.71 12.98
CA TYR A 154 -19.82 -11.43 12.41
C TYR A 154 -19.11 -11.06 11.11
N LYS A 155 -18.25 -11.94 10.57
CA LYS A 155 -17.35 -11.63 9.45
C LYS A 155 -18.06 -11.06 8.21
N HIS A 156 -19.27 -11.55 7.89
CA HIS A 156 -20.03 -11.06 6.74
C HIS A 156 -20.62 -9.67 6.99
N ILE A 157 -21.01 -9.36 8.23
CA ILE A 157 -21.48 -8.03 8.63
C ILE A 157 -20.33 -7.03 8.59
N ILE A 158 -19.17 -7.39 9.15
CA ILE A 158 -17.95 -6.59 9.11
C ILE A 158 -17.54 -6.34 7.65
N GLY A 159 -17.54 -7.40 6.83
CA GLY A 159 -17.25 -7.31 5.40
C GLY A 159 -18.21 -6.37 4.67
N GLN A 160 -19.52 -6.49 4.91
CA GLN A 160 -20.53 -5.66 4.27
C GLN A 160 -20.42 -4.19 4.69
N LEU A 161 -20.12 -3.91 5.96
CA LEU A 161 -19.86 -2.56 6.46
C LEU A 161 -18.64 -1.93 5.78
N ILE A 162 -17.54 -2.68 5.67
CA ILE A 162 -16.35 -2.21 4.94
C ILE A 162 -16.71 -1.90 3.48
N LEU A 163 -17.43 -2.79 2.82
CA LEU A 163 -17.84 -2.62 1.42
C LEU A 163 -18.73 -1.38 1.23
N ASP A 164 -19.79 -1.25 2.02
CA ASP A 164 -20.76 -0.16 1.93
C ASP A 164 -20.12 1.21 2.18
N LYS A 165 -19.23 1.30 3.18
CA LYS A 165 -18.64 2.56 3.63
C LYS A 165 -17.42 2.99 2.80
N ASN A 166 -16.93 2.13 1.89
CA ASN A 166 -15.74 2.38 1.09
C ASN A 166 -15.99 2.16 -0.40
N LYS A 167 -16.39 3.20 -1.12
CA LYS A 167 -16.73 3.15 -2.57
C LYS A 167 -15.65 2.58 -3.50
N ARG A 168 -14.38 2.57 -3.09
CA ARG A 168 -13.25 2.02 -3.87
C ARG A 168 -13.10 0.51 -3.69
N VAL A 169 -13.63 -0.04 -2.60
CA VAL A 169 -13.56 -1.46 -2.28
C VAL A 169 -14.64 -2.18 -3.07
N LYS A 170 -14.27 -3.30 -3.70
CA LYS A 170 -15.23 -4.20 -4.37
C LYS A 170 -15.21 -5.61 -3.80
N THR A 171 -14.12 -5.97 -3.14
CA THR A 171 -13.85 -7.30 -2.60
C THR A 171 -13.36 -7.13 -1.17
N VAL A 172 -13.99 -7.81 -0.21
CA VAL A 172 -13.51 -7.84 1.18
C VAL A 172 -13.17 -9.27 1.55
N VAL A 173 -11.95 -9.48 2.04
CA VAL A 173 -11.44 -10.79 2.41
C VAL A 173 -10.95 -10.84 3.85
N ASN A 174 -11.12 -11.98 4.51
CA ASN A 174 -10.42 -12.31 5.73
C ASN A 174 -9.17 -13.13 5.39
N LYS A 175 -7.99 -12.68 5.84
CA LYS A 175 -6.75 -13.46 5.73
C LYS A 175 -6.77 -14.55 6.78
N LEU A 176 -6.57 -15.78 6.35
CA LEU A 176 -6.39 -16.91 7.25
C LEU A 176 -4.92 -16.98 7.66
N ASP A 177 -4.65 -17.37 8.91
CA ASP A 177 -3.30 -17.39 9.50
C ASP A 177 -2.31 -18.36 8.81
N SER A 178 -2.80 -19.19 7.89
CA SER A 178 -1.95 -20.09 7.09
C SER A 178 -1.33 -19.36 5.89
N ILE A 179 -0.03 -19.08 5.98
CA ILE A 179 0.81 -18.71 4.83
C ILE A 179 1.24 -20.00 4.12
N ASP A 180 1.11 -20.06 2.80
CA ASP A 180 1.68 -21.17 2.02
C ASP A 180 3.21 -21.24 2.21
N THR A 181 3.74 -22.41 2.56
CA THR A 181 5.16 -22.53 2.95
C THR A 181 6.11 -22.32 1.78
N LYS A 182 5.70 -22.68 0.55
CA LYS A 182 6.55 -22.64 -0.65
C LYS A 182 6.44 -21.33 -1.40
N PHE A 183 5.21 -20.88 -1.69
CA PHE A 183 4.91 -19.72 -2.52
C PHE A 183 4.45 -18.50 -1.72
N ARG A 184 4.28 -18.63 -0.39
CA ARG A 184 4.10 -17.52 0.57
C ARG A 184 2.86 -16.64 0.36
N PHE A 185 1.88 -17.07 -0.42
CA PHE A 185 0.59 -16.40 -0.49
C PHE A 185 -0.28 -16.74 0.74
N PHE A 186 -1.24 -15.87 1.05
CA PHE A 186 -2.19 -16.07 2.16
C PHE A 186 -3.46 -16.72 1.64
N LYS A 187 -3.95 -17.76 2.33
CA LYS A 187 -5.32 -18.21 2.09
C LYS A 187 -6.29 -17.12 2.52
N MET A 188 -7.28 -16.84 1.67
CA MET A 188 -8.23 -15.76 1.88
C MET A 188 -9.65 -16.29 1.75
N GLU A 189 -10.50 -15.85 2.67
CA GLU A 189 -11.93 -16.10 2.63
C GLU A 189 -12.64 -14.83 2.14
N LEU A 190 -13.49 -14.94 1.11
CA LEU A 190 -14.36 -13.84 0.70
C LEU A 190 -15.44 -13.63 1.76
N ILE A 191 -15.47 -12.44 2.36
CA ILE A 191 -16.47 -12.10 3.39
C ILE A 191 -17.52 -11.09 2.90
N ALA A 192 -17.22 -10.30 1.87
CA ALA A 192 -18.21 -9.46 1.18
C ALA A 192 -17.75 -9.04 -0.23
N GLY A 193 -18.72 -8.68 -1.09
CA GLY A 193 -18.45 -8.16 -2.43
C GLY A 193 -18.30 -9.24 -3.50
N VAL A 194 -17.55 -8.93 -4.56
CA VAL A 194 -17.35 -9.83 -5.72
C VAL A 194 -16.02 -10.58 -5.61
N PRO A 195 -15.91 -11.83 -6.10
CA PRO A 195 -14.66 -12.60 -6.09
C PRO A 195 -13.66 -12.13 -7.16
N GLU A 196 -13.32 -10.83 -7.17
CA GLU A 196 -12.30 -10.24 -8.05
C GLU A 196 -10.98 -10.08 -7.29
N TYR A 197 -10.00 -10.94 -7.57
CA TYR A 197 -8.72 -10.99 -6.85
C TYR A 197 -7.52 -10.41 -7.59
N VAL A 198 -7.66 -10.13 -8.89
CA VAL A 198 -6.64 -9.46 -9.70
C VAL A 198 -6.67 -7.97 -9.43
N VAL A 199 -5.65 -7.46 -8.74
CA VAL A 199 -5.53 -6.06 -8.35
C VAL A 199 -4.61 -5.29 -9.28
N GLU A 200 -4.83 -3.99 -9.33
CA GLU A 200 -3.88 -3.01 -9.83
C GLU A 200 -3.40 -2.14 -8.67
N HIS A 201 -2.09 -2.09 -8.45
CA HIS A 201 -1.45 -1.27 -7.43
C HIS A 201 -0.43 -0.32 -8.04
N HIS A 202 -0.27 0.86 -7.47
CA HIS A 202 0.67 1.87 -7.94
C HIS A 202 1.67 2.19 -6.83
N GLU A 203 2.95 2.01 -7.11
CA GLU A 203 4.06 2.27 -6.20
C GLU A 203 5.29 2.73 -7.00
N ALA A 204 6.02 3.75 -6.54
CA ALA A 204 7.22 4.26 -7.22
C ALA A 204 7.01 4.59 -8.72
N ASP A 205 5.90 5.27 -9.05
CA ASP A 205 5.44 5.54 -10.42
C ASP A 205 5.24 4.28 -11.29
N CYS A 206 5.28 3.08 -10.71
CA CYS A 206 5.10 1.81 -11.41
C CYS A 206 3.71 1.23 -11.13
N LYS A 207 3.14 0.61 -12.17
CA LYS A 207 1.88 -0.12 -12.08
C LYS A 207 2.16 -1.60 -11.89
N PHE A 208 1.55 -2.23 -10.89
CA PHE A 208 1.67 -3.65 -10.61
C PHE A 208 0.29 -4.31 -10.71
N THR A 209 0.16 -5.26 -11.63
CA THR A 209 -1.01 -6.10 -11.80
C THR A 209 -0.71 -7.50 -11.28
N PHE A 210 -1.53 -8.04 -10.39
CA PHE A 210 -1.37 -9.41 -9.90
C PHE A 210 -2.63 -9.97 -9.23
N ASP A 211 -2.76 -11.29 -9.18
CA ASP A 211 -3.77 -11.95 -8.36
C ASP A 211 -3.28 -12.02 -6.92
N PHE A 212 -3.95 -11.32 -6.02
CA PHE A 212 -3.55 -11.23 -4.61
C PHE A 212 -3.60 -12.58 -3.89
N THR A 213 -4.39 -13.55 -4.38
CA THR A 213 -4.50 -14.89 -3.80
C THR A 213 -3.38 -15.84 -4.23
N GLU A 214 -2.65 -15.49 -5.30
CA GLU A 214 -1.64 -16.38 -5.89
C GLU A 214 -0.20 -15.93 -5.62
N VAL A 215 0.01 -14.70 -5.13
CA VAL A 215 1.34 -14.12 -4.92
C VAL A 215 1.46 -13.44 -3.56
N TYR A 216 2.67 -13.29 -3.07
CA TYR A 216 2.95 -12.48 -1.88
C TYR A 216 3.06 -10.99 -2.26
N TRP A 217 2.31 -10.13 -1.57
CA TRP A 217 2.42 -8.68 -1.67
C TRP A 217 2.24 -8.02 -0.31
N ASN A 218 3.04 -6.99 -0.02
CA ASN A 218 2.94 -6.20 1.21
C ASN A 218 3.21 -4.71 0.93
N SER A 219 2.14 -3.91 0.87
CA SER A 219 2.21 -2.47 0.62
C SER A 219 2.98 -1.68 1.69
N ARG A 220 3.26 -2.26 2.85
CA ARG A 220 4.04 -1.62 3.91
C ARG A 220 5.56 -1.73 3.68
N LEU A 221 6.01 -2.36 2.60
CA LEU A 221 7.44 -2.44 2.24
C LEU A 221 7.87 -1.37 1.23
N HIS A 222 6.97 -0.47 0.80
CA HIS A 222 7.28 0.53 -0.22
C HIS A 222 8.48 1.41 0.11
N THR A 223 8.66 1.81 1.37
CA THR A 223 9.82 2.62 1.80
C THR A 223 11.14 1.85 1.66
N GLU A 224 11.13 0.53 1.87
CA GLU A 224 12.30 -0.33 1.68
C GLU A 224 12.58 -0.57 0.19
N HIS A 225 11.53 -0.73 -0.62
CA HIS A 225 11.65 -0.82 -2.07
C HIS A 225 12.30 0.45 -2.63
N GLU A 226 11.77 1.62 -2.25
CA GLU A 226 12.30 2.94 -2.64
C GLU A 226 13.76 3.11 -2.20
N ARG A 227 14.06 2.87 -0.90
CA ARG A 227 15.42 2.98 -0.36
C ARG A 227 16.43 2.17 -1.15
N LEU A 228 16.12 0.92 -1.50
CA LEU A 228 17.06 0.06 -2.21
C LEU A 228 17.20 0.50 -3.68
N VAL A 229 16.10 0.85 -4.34
CA VAL A 229 16.10 1.35 -5.73
C VAL A 229 16.86 2.68 -5.85
N GLU A 230 16.83 3.52 -4.82
CA GLU A 230 17.60 4.77 -4.76
C GLU A 230 19.11 4.54 -4.77
N LEU A 231 19.60 3.44 -4.19
CA LEU A 231 21.03 3.11 -4.17
C LEU A 231 21.57 2.71 -5.55
N PHE A 232 20.75 2.15 -6.42
CA PHE A 232 21.18 1.64 -7.72
C PHE A 232 21.49 2.77 -8.71
N LYS A 233 22.53 2.59 -9.51
CA LYS A 233 22.90 3.51 -10.59
C LYS A 233 22.29 3.03 -11.91
N PRO A 234 21.90 3.94 -12.82
CA PRO A 234 21.25 3.55 -14.09
C PRO A 234 22.05 2.58 -14.98
N ASP A 235 23.37 2.48 -14.80
CA ASP A 235 24.24 1.55 -15.52
C ASP A 235 24.40 0.18 -14.85
N ASP A 236 23.86 0.01 -13.63
CA ASP A 236 23.94 -1.24 -12.89
C ASP A 236 23.13 -2.38 -13.53
N VAL A 237 23.61 -3.60 -13.33
CA VAL A 237 22.83 -4.83 -13.52
C VAL A 237 22.47 -5.40 -12.15
N ILE A 238 21.18 -5.59 -11.92
CA ILE A 238 20.61 -6.09 -10.67
C ILE A 238 20.14 -7.53 -10.87
N ALA A 239 20.45 -8.41 -9.93
CA ALA A 239 19.89 -9.76 -9.86
C ALA A 239 18.92 -9.84 -8.69
N ASP A 240 17.62 -9.79 -8.98
CA ASP A 240 16.56 -9.93 -7.99
C ASP A 240 16.15 -11.41 -7.89
N VAL A 241 16.61 -12.07 -6.82
CA VAL A 241 16.56 -13.53 -6.67
C VAL A 241 15.13 -14.02 -6.34
N PHE A 242 14.35 -13.18 -5.66
CA PHE A 242 13.00 -13.46 -5.17
C PHE A 242 12.09 -12.27 -5.51
N ALA A 243 11.98 -12.00 -6.81
CA ALA A 243 11.41 -10.78 -7.35
C ALA A 243 9.90 -10.66 -7.12
N GLY A 244 9.18 -11.73 -6.80
CA GLY A 244 7.72 -11.71 -6.71
C GLY A 244 7.11 -11.15 -7.99
N VAL A 245 6.31 -10.10 -7.86
CA VAL A 245 5.70 -9.37 -9.00
C VAL A 245 6.53 -8.18 -9.49
N GLY A 246 7.73 -7.99 -8.94
CA GLY A 246 8.74 -7.02 -9.38
C GLY A 246 8.84 -5.68 -8.65
N PRO A 247 8.57 -5.56 -7.33
CA PRO A 247 8.62 -4.26 -6.65
C PRO A 247 10.02 -3.64 -6.61
N PHE A 248 11.11 -4.41 -6.75
CA PHE A 248 12.45 -3.88 -6.99
C PHE A 248 12.79 -3.85 -8.49
N ALA A 249 12.52 -4.96 -9.19
CA ALA A 249 12.91 -5.13 -10.58
C ALA A 249 12.34 -4.06 -11.52
N VAL A 250 11.04 -3.77 -11.42
CA VAL A 250 10.37 -2.83 -12.33
C VAL A 250 10.80 -1.38 -12.06
N PRO A 251 10.82 -0.87 -10.81
CA PRO A 251 11.31 0.49 -10.55
C PRO A 251 12.80 0.67 -10.85
N ALA A 252 13.64 -0.33 -10.56
CA ALA A 252 15.06 -0.28 -10.91
C ALA A 252 15.25 -0.16 -12.44
N ALA A 253 14.48 -0.91 -13.21
CA ALA A 253 14.51 -0.83 -14.66
C ALA A 253 13.97 0.50 -15.20
N LYS A 254 12.92 1.07 -14.58
CA LYS A 254 12.44 2.43 -14.89
C LYS A 254 13.53 3.49 -14.66
N LYS A 255 14.37 3.31 -13.63
CA LYS A 255 15.55 4.17 -13.36
C LYS A 255 16.67 4.01 -14.40
N GLY A 256 16.61 2.96 -15.21
CA GLY A 256 17.56 2.65 -16.29
C GLY A 256 18.40 1.40 -16.07
N CYS A 257 18.36 0.81 -14.86
CA CYS A 257 19.13 -0.39 -14.54
C CYS A 257 18.72 -1.56 -15.43
N ALA A 258 19.62 -2.51 -15.65
CA ALA A 258 19.25 -3.81 -16.20
C ALA A 258 18.94 -4.77 -15.05
N VAL A 259 17.99 -5.68 -15.24
CA VAL A 259 17.54 -6.58 -14.18
C VAL A 259 17.35 -8.00 -14.70
N LEU A 260 17.94 -8.96 -13.99
CA LEU A 260 17.49 -10.35 -13.98
C LEU A 260 16.50 -10.51 -12.83
N GLY A 261 15.22 -10.73 -13.13
CA GLY A 261 14.19 -10.93 -12.12
C GLY A 261 13.76 -12.39 -12.07
N ASN A 262 13.85 -13.02 -10.91
CA ASN A 262 13.52 -14.43 -10.72
C ASN A 262 12.53 -14.64 -9.59
N ASP A 263 11.61 -15.58 -9.74
CA ASP A 263 10.83 -16.08 -8.63
C ASP A 263 10.53 -17.57 -8.79
N LEU A 264 10.45 -18.33 -7.69
CA LEU A 264 10.12 -19.75 -7.74
C LEU A 264 8.62 -19.98 -8.04
N ASN A 265 7.76 -19.03 -7.67
CA ASN A 265 6.34 -19.11 -7.92
C ASN A 265 6.04 -18.75 -9.39
N PRO A 266 5.46 -19.68 -10.18
CA PRO A 266 5.14 -19.41 -11.59
C PRO A 266 4.13 -18.26 -11.76
N ASN A 267 3.22 -18.05 -10.79
CA ASN A 267 2.29 -16.92 -10.83
C ASN A 267 2.99 -15.59 -10.57
N SER A 268 3.95 -15.55 -9.63
CA SER A 268 4.83 -14.39 -9.44
C SER A 268 5.58 -14.05 -10.73
N ALA A 269 6.24 -15.04 -11.35
CA ALA A 269 6.98 -14.85 -12.61
C ALA A 269 6.07 -14.39 -13.77
N LYS A 270 4.87 -14.97 -13.89
CA LYS A 270 3.84 -14.55 -14.85
C LYS A 270 3.47 -13.08 -14.66
N TYR A 271 3.19 -12.65 -13.44
CA TYR A 271 2.82 -11.26 -13.15
C TYR A 271 4.01 -10.30 -13.24
N LEU A 272 5.22 -10.73 -12.89
CA LEU A 272 6.44 -9.97 -13.15
C LEU A 272 6.61 -9.70 -14.64
N ALA A 273 6.48 -10.71 -15.51
CA ALA A 273 6.55 -10.53 -16.96
C ALA A 273 5.48 -9.55 -17.47
N LYS A 274 4.25 -9.68 -16.97
CA LYS A 274 3.17 -8.73 -17.27
C LYS A 274 3.52 -7.30 -16.81
N ASN A 275 4.05 -7.14 -15.60
CA ASN A 275 4.39 -5.82 -15.06
C ASN A 275 5.56 -5.18 -15.81
N VAL A 276 6.52 -5.98 -16.28
CA VAL A 276 7.61 -5.53 -17.17
C VAL A 276 7.05 -4.96 -18.47
N GLU A 277 6.04 -5.60 -19.06
CA GLU A 277 5.34 -5.13 -20.25
C GLU A 277 4.52 -3.87 -19.97
N ASP A 278 3.66 -3.91 -18.94
CA ASP A 278 2.78 -2.81 -18.55
C ASP A 278 3.57 -1.50 -18.25
N ASN A 279 4.78 -1.64 -17.71
CA ASN A 279 5.69 -0.51 -17.41
C ASN A 279 6.71 -0.21 -18.51
N ARG A 280 6.69 -0.95 -19.64
CA ARG A 280 7.54 -0.71 -20.83
C ARG A 280 9.05 -0.81 -20.55
N VAL A 281 9.43 -1.78 -19.74
CA VAL A 281 10.83 -2.07 -19.35
C VAL A 281 11.33 -3.41 -19.88
N THR A 282 10.70 -3.95 -20.92
CA THR A 282 11.02 -5.25 -21.56
C THR A 282 12.47 -5.36 -22.04
N ASP A 283 13.09 -4.25 -22.47
CA ASP A 283 14.49 -4.25 -22.93
C ASP A 283 15.50 -4.39 -21.78
N LEU A 284 15.04 -4.12 -20.55
CA LEU A 284 15.89 -4.00 -19.37
C LEU A 284 15.63 -5.08 -18.33
N VAL A 285 14.49 -5.78 -18.38
CA VAL A 285 14.17 -6.84 -17.43
C VAL A 285 14.02 -8.17 -18.16
N ARG A 286 14.77 -9.19 -17.70
CA ARG A 286 14.61 -10.58 -18.13
C ARG A 286 14.06 -11.39 -16.97
N VAL A 287 12.97 -12.11 -17.22
CA VAL A 287 12.23 -12.84 -16.21
C VAL A 287 12.55 -14.33 -16.28
N SER A 288 12.80 -14.96 -15.13
CA SER A 288 12.95 -16.41 -14.99
C SER A 288 12.06 -16.96 -13.88
N CYS A 289 11.79 -18.27 -13.96
CA CYS A 289 11.03 -19.01 -12.96
C CYS A 289 11.84 -20.24 -12.54
N GLU A 290 12.73 -20.10 -11.56
CA GLU A 290 13.57 -21.20 -11.07
C GLU A 290 13.91 -21.06 -9.59
N ASP A 291 14.55 -22.10 -9.02
CA ASP A 291 15.05 -22.06 -7.65
C ASP A 291 16.10 -20.96 -7.46
N GLY A 292 16.03 -20.24 -6.34
CA GLY A 292 16.93 -19.12 -6.06
C GLY A 292 18.41 -19.50 -6.08
N ARG A 293 18.80 -20.72 -5.66
CA ARG A 293 20.20 -21.16 -5.72
C ARG A 293 20.65 -21.34 -7.16
N ASP A 294 19.82 -21.98 -7.97
CA ASP A 294 20.12 -22.22 -9.38
C ASP A 294 20.21 -20.90 -10.15
N PHE A 295 19.31 -19.96 -9.85
CA PHE A 295 19.37 -18.61 -10.38
C PHE A 295 20.69 -17.91 -10.03
N VAL A 296 21.06 -17.87 -8.74
CA VAL A 296 22.30 -17.22 -8.28
C VAL A 296 23.52 -17.81 -8.99
N ARG A 297 23.66 -19.14 -8.99
CA ARG A 297 24.81 -19.84 -9.61
C ARG A 297 24.96 -19.55 -11.10
N LYS A 298 23.85 -19.39 -11.83
CA LYS A 298 23.85 -19.15 -13.28
C LYS A 298 23.83 -17.67 -13.66
N SER A 299 23.51 -16.77 -12.73
CA SER A 299 23.23 -15.35 -13.02
C SER A 299 24.40 -14.64 -13.69
N VAL A 300 25.62 -14.79 -13.18
CA VAL A 300 26.81 -14.13 -13.75
C VAL A 300 27.09 -14.65 -15.16
N ALA A 301 27.07 -15.97 -15.37
CA ALA A 301 27.26 -16.58 -16.68
C ALA A 301 26.22 -16.09 -17.70
N ARG A 302 24.95 -15.97 -17.30
CA ARG A 302 23.88 -15.46 -18.17
C ARG A 302 24.11 -14.03 -18.64
N VAL A 303 24.55 -13.14 -17.74
CA VAL A 303 24.87 -11.74 -18.10
C VAL A 303 26.14 -11.69 -18.94
N TYR A 304 27.10 -12.57 -18.70
CA TYR A 304 28.32 -12.65 -19.50
C TYR A 304 28.04 -13.07 -20.95
N ASP A 305 27.29 -14.16 -21.13
CA ASP A 305 26.96 -14.75 -22.44
C ASP A 305 26.00 -13.87 -23.24
N ASN A 306 24.99 -13.33 -22.57
CA ASN A 306 23.99 -12.45 -23.16
C ASN A 306 23.97 -11.12 -22.39
N PRO A 307 24.85 -10.17 -22.71
CA PRO A 307 24.92 -8.92 -21.97
C PRO A 307 23.71 -8.02 -22.22
N PHE A 308 23.42 -7.13 -21.29
CA PHE A 308 22.37 -6.12 -21.45
C PHE A 308 22.86 -4.95 -22.31
N PRO A 309 21.94 -4.23 -22.98
CA PRO A 309 22.30 -3.04 -23.74
C PRO A 309 22.98 -1.99 -22.84
N ALA A 310 23.87 -1.21 -23.44
CA ALA A 310 24.56 -0.13 -22.75
C ALA A 310 23.56 0.95 -22.28
N TYR A 311 23.87 1.63 -21.18
CA TYR A 311 23.05 2.76 -20.74
C TYR A 311 23.20 3.96 -21.68
N THR A 312 22.13 4.33 -22.37
CA THR A 312 22.13 5.45 -23.32
C THR A 312 21.61 6.77 -22.72
N GLY A 313 21.26 6.80 -21.43
CA GLY A 313 20.62 7.94 -20.78
C GLY A 313 19.15 7.67 -20.45
N PRO A 314 18.46 8.61 -19.79
CA PRO A 314 17.07 8.45 -19.40
C PRO A 314 16.18 8.34 -20.64
N LYS A 315 15.19 7.44 -20.62
CA LYS A 315 14.20 7.35 -21.70
C LYS A 315 13.37 8.65 -21.71
N PRO A 316 13.14 9.27 -22.89
CA PRO A 316 12.28 10.44 -22.99
C PRO A 316 10.85 10.11 -22.51
N SER A 317 10.18 11.08 -21.89
CA SER A 317 8.77 10.95 -21.50
C SER A 317 7.87 10.80 -22.74
N ARG A 318 6.66 10.24 -22.58
CA ARG A 318 5.67 10.12 -23.68
C ARG A 318 5.47 11.42 -24.44
N MET A 319 5.41 12.56 -23.75
CA MET A 319 5.25 13.86 -24.39
C MET A 319 6.49 14.27 -25.19
N GLN A 320 7.69 13.97 -24.70
CA GLN A 320 8.94 14.21 -25.41
C GLN A 320 9.04 13.30 -26.65
N GLU A 321 8.74 12.01 -26.51
CA GLU A 321 8.69 11.04 -27.62
C GLU A 321 7.69 11.49 -28.70
N GLU A 322 6.48 11.91 -28.31
CA GLU A 322 5.46 12.35 -29.26
C GLU A 322 5.86 13.66 -29.96
N LYS A 323 6.43 14.61 -29.22
CA LYS A 323 6.94 15.88 -29.78
C LYS A 323 8.08 15.63 -30.77
N GLU A 324 8.98 14.72 -30.44
CA GLU A 324 10.11 14.32 -31.28
C GLU A 324 9.64 13.56 -32.52
N ARG A 325 8.68 12.64 -32.38
CA ARG A 325 8.04 11.94 -33.51
C ARG A 325 7.36 12.92 -34.47
N LYS A 326 6.61 13.89 -33.95
CA LYS A 326 5.98 14.96 -34.76
C LYS A 326 7.04 15.83 -35.45
N ARG A 327 8.15 16.13 -34.78
CA ARG A 327 9.28 16.87 -35.37
C ARG A 327 9.94 16.10 -36.50
N LEU A 328 10.24 14.81 -36.31
CA LEU A 328 10.85 13.95 -37.32
C LEU A 328 9.93 13.74 -38.53
N GLN A 329 8.62 13.59 -38.31
CA GLN A 329 7.63 13.55 -39.41
C GLN A 329 7.62 14.84 -40.23
N ARG A 330 7.71 16.01 -39.60
CA ARG A 330 7.80 17.31 -40.31
C ARG A 330 9.08 17.47 -41.11
N LEU A 331 10.18 16.84 -40.67
CA LEU A 331 11.48 16.91 -41.33
C LEU A 331 11.63 15.86 -42.46
N GLY A 332 10.62 15.03 -42.72
CA GLY A 332 10.68 14.01 -43.77
C GLY A 332 11.72 12.91 -43.53
N VAL A 333 12.21 12.76 -42.30
CA VAL A 333 13.24 11.78 -41.96
C VAL A 333 12.56 10.44 -41.66
N THR A 334 12.73 9.45 -42.54
CA THR A 334 12.40 8.05 -42.24
C THR A 334 13.33 7.54 -41.15
N ALA A 335 12.79 6.85 -40.13
CA ALA A 335 13.55 6.40 -38.97
C ALA A 335 14.83 5.66 -39.39
N ALA A 336 15.98 6.26 -39.08
CA ALA A 336 17.26 5.58 -39.25
C ALA A 336 17.30 4.36 -38.31
N PRO A 337 17.94 3.25 -38.73
CA PRO A 337 18.18 2.13 -37.82
C PRO A 337 18.93 2.63 -36.58
N PRO A 338 18.67 2.07 -35.39
CA PRO A 338 19.27 2.54 -34.15
C PRO A 338 20.80 2.54 -34.31
N VAL A 339 21.41 3.72 -34.19
CA VAL A 339 22.86 3.87 -34.19
C VAL A 339 23.37 3.05 -33.00
N ALA A 340 24.17 2.02 -33.28
CA ALA A 340 24.75 1.18 -32.23
C ALA A 340 25.46 2.09 -31.22
N SER A 341 25.02 2.01 -29.96
CA SER A 341 25.63 2.77 -28.86
C SER A 341 27.13 2.46 -28.81
N SER A 342 27.97 3.50 -28.82
CA SER A 342 29.43 3.36 -28.65
C SER A 342 29.84 2.97 -27.23
N LYS A 343 28.89 2.94 -26.28
CA LYS A 343 29.14 2.55 -24.89
C LYS A 343 29.14 1.02 -24.76
N PRO A 344 29.97 0.46 -23.86
CA PRO A 344 30.06 -0.98 -23.68
C PRO A 344 28.75 -1.57 -23.14
N ALA A 345 28.42 -2.77 -23.62
CA ALA A 345 27.31 -3.56 -23.09
C ALA A 345 27.52 -3.89 -21.60
N ARG A 346 26.43 -4.03 -20.85
CA ARG A 346 26.49 -4.29 -19.40
C ARG A 346 26.69 -5.79 -19.17
N ARG A 347 27.89 -6.17 -18.72
CA ARG A 347 28.32 -7.57 -18.55
C ARG A 347 28.49 -8.01 -17.09
N ARG A 348 28.29 -7.11 -16.12
CA ARG A 348 28.63 -7.34 -14.71
C ARG A 348 27.42 -7.09 -13.84
N ILE A 349 27.15 -7.98 -12.91
CA ILE A 349 26.13 -7.79 -11.88
C ILE A 349 26.72 -6.85 -10.83
N SER A 350 26.04 -5.73 -10.58
CA SER A 350 26.43 -4.77 -9.55
C SER A 350 25.82 -5.14 -8.20
N HIS A 351 24.59 -5.64 -8.20
CA HIS A 351 23.81 -5.91 -6.99
C HIS A 351 23.02 -7.21 -7.08
N PHE A 352 22.94 -7.92 -5.96
CA PHE A 352 21.96 -8.98 -5.73
C PHE A 352 20.95 -8.50 -4.68
N VAL A 353 19.67 -8.75 -4.92
CA VAL A 353 18.58 -8.48 -3.99
C VAL A 353 17.92 -9.80 -3.60
N MET A 354 17.81 -10.05 -2.30
CA MET A 354 17.29 -11.31 -1.75
C MET A 354 16.19 -11.03 -0.72
N ASN A 355 15.01 -10.61 -1.21
CA ASN A 355 13.87 -10.27 -0.37
C ASN A 355 13.00 -11.50 -0.02
N LEU A 356 13.58 -12.47 0.69
CA LEU A 356 12.86 -13.60 1.27
C LEU A 356 13.23 -13.77 2.75
N PRO A 357 12.76 -12.87 3.65
CA PRO A 357 13.40 -12.66 4.95
C PRO A 357 13.41 -13.86 5.90
N ASP A 358 12.51 -14.81 5.67
CA ASP A 358 12.46 -16.03 6.48
C ASP A 358 13.60 -17.00 6.16
N SER A 359 14.12 -16.99 4.94
CA SER A 359 15.07 -18.01 4.45
C SER A 359 16.20 -17.50 3.56
N ALA A 360 16.26 -16.22 3.18
CA ALA A 360 17.24 -15.68 2.23
C ALA A 360 18.70 -15.98 2.63
N ILE A 361 19.04 -15.90 3.92
CA ILE A 361 20.38 -16.25 4.43
C ILE A 361 20.78 -17.68 4.04
N THR A 362 19.83 -18.61 3.99
CA THR A 362 20.11 -20.02 3.64
C THR A 362 20.51 -20.24 2.19
N PHE A 363 20.34 -19.24 1.31
CA PHE A 363 20.72 -19.28 -0.10
C PHE A 363 22.11 -18.64 -0.33
N LEU A 364 22.75 -18.09 0.70
CA LEU A 364 24.06 -17.46 0.57
C LEU A 364 25.18 -18.46 0.23
N ASP A 365 24.94 -19.74 0.46
CA ASP A 365 25.81 -20.83 0.01
C ASP A 365 25.95 -20.88 -1.52
N ALA A 366 24.95 -20.40 -2.26
CA ALA A 366 24.94 -20.40 -3.72
C ALA A 366 25.94 -19.39 -4.34
N PHE A 367 26.49 -18.46 -3.55
CA PHE A 367 27.52 -17.53 -4.02
C PHE A 367 28.94 -18.13 -4.03
N ARG A 368 29.14 -19.27 -3.37
CA ARG A 368 30.43 -19.98 -3.37
C ARG A 368 30.76 -20.40 -4.79
N GLY A 369 31.92 -19.99 -5.27
CA GLY A 369 32.37 -20.29 -6.63
C GLY A 369 31.56 -19.60 -7.73
N ILE A 370 30.79 -18.54 -7.44
CA ILE A 370 29.92 -17.88 -8.46
C ILE A 370 30.70 -17.30 -9.65
N LEU A 371 32.01 -17.08 -9.51
CA LEU A 371 32.91 -16.66 -10.58
C LEU A 371 33.87 -17.77 -11.04
N SER A 372 33.73 -18.98 -10.50
CA SER A 372 34.53 -20.15 -10.82
C SER A 372 33.81 -20.95 -11.91
N ASP A 373 34.16 -20.70 -13.16
CA ASP A 373 33.59 -21.37 -14.34
C ASP A 373 34.74 -21.87 -15.21
N GLU A 374 34.82 -23.18 -15.42
CA GLU A 374 35.90 -23.80 -16.21
C GLU A 374 35.79 -23.47 -17.71
N GLY A 375 34.60 -23.10 -18.19
CA GLY A 375 34.31 -22.78 -19.59
C GLY A 375 34.33 -21.29 -19.92
N ARG A 376 34.30 -20.41 -18.90
CA ARG A 376 34.27 -18.94 -19.07
C ARG A 376 35.29 -18.27 -18.15
N ASN A 377 36.01 -17.27 -18.65
CA ASN A 377 36.83 -16.42 -17.79
C ASN A 377 35.96 -15.38 -17.05
N LEU A 378 35.07 -15.85 -16.16
CA LEU A 378 34.23 -14.97 -15.33
C LEU A 378 35.07 -14.18 -14.32
N SER A 379 36.23 -14.72 -13.92
CA SER A 379 37.20 -14.06 -13.04
C SER A 379 37.68 -12.72 -13.58
N GLY A 380 37.91 -12.62 -14.89
CA GLY A 380 38.36 -11.39 -15.55
C GLY A 380 37.27 -10.33 -15.71
N ILE A 381 35.99 -10.65 -15.43
CA ILE A 381 34.88 -9.71 -15.64
C ILE A 381 35.03 -8.50 -14.73
N TYR A 382 35.27 -8.71 -13.45
CA TYR A 382 35.41 -7.62 -12.50
C TYR A 382 36.83 -7.04 -12.55
N GLY A 383 37.85 -7.85 -12.80
CA GLY A 383 39.25 -7.43 -12.74
C GLY A 383 39.78 -7.45 -11.29
N GLU A 384 41.09 -7.30 -11.12
CA GLU A 384 41.76 -7.47 -9.82
C GLU A 384 41.40 -6.36 -8.82
N ASP A 385 41.17 -5.14 -9.30
CA ASP A 385 40.89 -3.97 -8.45
C ASP A 385 39.40 -3.57 -8.37
N ALA A 386 38.51 -4.20 -9.15
CA ALA A 386 37.10 -3.79 -9.11
C ALA A 386 36.34 -4.36 -7.92
N LEU A 387 35.31 -3.62 -7.53
CA LEU A 387 34.37 -4.02 -6.51
C LEU A 387 33.53 -5.19 -7.02
N LEU A 388 33.48 -6.26 -6.24
CA LEU A 388 32.55 -7.38 -6.45
C LEU A 388 31.09 -6.94 -6.25
N PRO A 389 30.10 -7.76 -6.61
CA PRO A 389 28.70 -7.40 -6.41
C PRO A 389 28.38 -7.15 -4.93
N MET A 390 27.49 -6.19 -4.66
CA MET A 390 26.89 -5.97 -3.35
C MET A 390 25.69 -6.89 -3.19
N VAL A 391 25.57 -7.60 -2.06
CA VAL A 391 24.42 -8.44 -1.74
C VAL A 391 23.57 -7.73 -0.71
N HIS A 392 22.28 -7.56 -1.01
CA HIS A 392 21.26 -7.05 -0.10
C HIS A 392 20.37 -8.21 0.33
N CYS A 393 20.62 -8.72 1.53
CA CYS A 393 19.93 -9.89 2.08
C CYS A 393 18.95 -9.47 3.16
N HIS A 394 17.65 -9.65 2.91
CA HIS A 394 16.64 -9.41 3.93
C HIS A 394 16.54 -10.60 4.86
N CYS A 395 16.34 -10.35 6.15
CA CYS A 395 16.21 -11.42 7.15
C CYS A 395 15.38 -10.99 8.36
N PHE A 396 14.85 -11.98 9.09
CA PHE A 396 14.29 -11.74 10.42
C PHE A 396 15.30 -12.02 11.53
N THR A 397 15.14 -11.32 12.66
CA THR A 397 15.75 -11.65 13.94
C THR A 397 14.74 -11.48 15.09
N ARG A 398 15.00 -12.16 16.21
CA ARG A 398 14.26 -12.01 17.47
C ARG A 398 15.02 -11.19 18.52
N GLU A 399 16.26 -10.84 18.24
CA GLU A 399 17.05 -9.93 19.07
C GLU A 399 16.57 -8.51 18.84
N LEU A 400 16.09 -7.84 19.90
CA LEU A 400 15.55 -6.48 19.82
C LEU A 400 16.61 -5.40 20.12
N GLU A 401 17.73 -5.79 20.70
CA GLU A 401 18.84 -4.88 20.95
C GLU A 401 19.71 -4.81 19.69
N SER A 402 19.87 -3.62 19.11
CA SER A 402 20.54 -3.41 17.82
C SER A 402 21.91 -4.11 17.71
N ALA A 403 22.74 -4.04 18.76
CA ALA A 403 24.06 -4.67 18.77
C ALA A 403 23.98 -6.22 18.75
N LYS A 404 23.00 -6.80 19.44
CA LYS A 404 22.77 -8.25 19.45
C LYS A 404 22.14 -8.73 18.13
N ALA A 405 21.22 -7.95 17.58
CA ALA A 405 20.65 -8.18 16.26
C ALA A 405 21.75 -8.22 15.19
N GLU A 406 22.68 -7.25 15.22
CA GLU A 406 23.81 -7.23 14.29
C GLU A 406 24.71 -8.44 14.45
N ALA A 407 25.08 -8.81 15.69
CA ALA A 407 25.92 -9.97 15.95
C ALA A 407 25.26 -11.29 15.50
N ASP A 408 23.96 -11.48 15.77
CA ASP A 408 23.17 -12.64 15.32
C ASP A 408 23.14 -12.73 13.79
N ILE A 409 22.71 -11.65 13.13
CA ILE A 409 22.53 -11.63 11.67
C ILE A 409 23.88 -11.85 10.98
N ARG A 410 24.94 -11.15 11.41
CA ARG A 410 26.29 -11.31 10.86
C ARG A 410 26.77 -12.75 11.00
N LYS A 411 26.64 -13.35 12.19
CA LYS A 411 27.05 -14.74 12.43
C LYS A 411 26.35 -15.71 11.48
N ARG A 412 25.02 -15.60 11.32
CA ARG A 412 24.25 -16.48 10.43
C ARG A 412 24.62 -16.29 8.96
N VAL A 413 24.90 -15.06 8.54
CA VAL A 413 25.37 -14.75 7.19
C VAL A 413 26.74 -15.36 6.94
N GLU A 414 27.71 -15.14 7.82
CA GLU A 414 29.07 -15.65 7.67
C GLU A 414 29.11 -17.18 7.65
N GLU A 415 28.31 -17.83 8.50
CA GLU A 415 28.17 -19.30 8.53
C GLU A 415 27.67 -19.86 7.18
N LYS A 416 26.61 -19.26 6.61
CA LYS A 416 26.06 -19.73 5.33
C LYS A 416 26.92 -19.34 4.14
N LEU A 417 27.51 -18.16 4.16
CA LEU A 417 28.44 -17.73 3.12
C LEU A 417 29.73 -18.57 3.14
N GLY A 418 30.19 -18.99 4.32
CA GLY A 418 31.44 -19.74 4.53
C GLY A 418 32.68 -18.85 4.66
N ALA A 419 32.50 -17.55 4.87
CA ALA A 419 33.58 -16.58 5.04
C ALA A 419 33.11 -15.39 5.88
N GLY A 420 34.07 -14.71 6.53
CA GLY A 420 33.82 -13.45 7.22
C GLY A 420 33.39 -12.33 6.27
N LEU A 421 32.52 -11.44 6.73
CA LEU A 421 32.09 -10.29 5.96
C LEU A 421 33.15 -9.18 5.95
N THR A 422 33.15 -8.38 4.88
CA THR A 422 34.06 -7.24 4.72
C THR A 422 33.69 -6.07 5.64
N GLU A 423 34.60 -5.11 5.78
CA GLU A 423 34.34 -3.83 6.48
C GLU A 423 33.20 -3.02 5.83
N GLU A 424 32.98 -3.17 4.52
CA GLU A 424 31.85 -2.58 3.79
C GLU A 424 30.53 -3.35 4.02
N THR A 425 30.18 -3.58 5.30
CA THR A 425 28.92 -4.21 5.71
C THR A 425 28.03 -3.18 6.40
N ARG A 426 26.76 -3.14 6.04
CA ARG A 426 25.75 -2.25 6.62
C ARG A 426 24.52 -3.05 7.01
N LEU A 427 23.96 -2.73 8.16
CA LEU A 427 22.71 -3.31 8.63
C LEU A 427 21.64 -2.23 8.72
N HIS A 428 20.47 -2.50 8.13
CA HIS A 428 19.34 -1.57 8.13
C HIS A 428 18.11 -2.24 8.73
N LEU A 429 17.53 -1.65 9.78
CA LEU A 429 16.25 -2.06 10.33
C LEU A 429 15.15 -1.61 9.36
N VAL A 430 14.45 -2.57 8.75
CA VAL A 430 13.38 -2.32 7.79
C VAL A 430 12.09 -1.99 8.53
N ARG A 431 11.71 -2.83 9.49
CA ARG A 431 10.48 -2.69 10.30
C ARG A 431 10.40 -3.70 11.43
N SER A 432 9.55 -3.41 12.40
CA SER A 432 9.00 -4.42 13.30
C SER A 432 7.87 -5.22 12.60
N VAL A 433 7.86 -6.54 12.77
CA VAL A 433 6.97 -7.47 12.08
C VAL A 433 5.88 -8.00 13.02
N ALA A 434 6.29 -8.38 14.22
CA ALA A 434 5.43 -8.85 15.30
C ALA A 434 6.13 -8.55 16.64
N PRO A 435 5.46 -8.70 17.80
CA PRO A 435 6.14 -8.64 19.09
C PRO A 435 7.35 -9.58 19.09
N ASN A 436 8.54 -9.05 19.37
CA ASN A 436 9.81 -9.79 19.37
C ASN A 436 10.29 -10.31 18.00
N LYS A 437 9.86 -9.71 16.89
CA LYS A 437 10.36 -10.06 15.55
C LYS A 437 10.57 -8.82 14.70
N GLU A 438 11.81 -8.59 14.29
CA GLU A 438 12.19 -7.48 13.43
C GLU A 438 12.72 -7.98 12.08
N MET A 439 12.51 -7.16 11.05
CA MET A 439 13.02 -7.38 9.70
C MET A 439 14.19 -6.43 9.46
N TYR A 440 15.30 -6.98 8.98
CA TYR A 440 16.51 -6.26 8.63
C TYR A 440 16.89 -6.52 7.17
N CYS A 441 17.65 -5.59 6.59
CA CYS A 441 18.41 -5.80 5.36
C CYS A 441 19.90 -5.67 5.71
N ILE A 442 20.65 -6.76 5.61
CA ILE A 442 22.12 -6.73 5.67
C ILE A 442 22.68 -6.58 4.26
N SER A 443 23.49 -5.54 4.06
CA SER A 443 24.15 -5.24 2.79
C SER A 443 25.65 -5.42 2.94
N PHE A 444 26.26 -6.24 2.10
CA PHE A 444 27.71 -6.48 2.15
C PHE A 444 28.30 -6.74 0.77
N ARG A 445 29.56 -6.37 0.59
CA ARG A 445 30.33 -6.71 -0.60
C ARG A 445 30.66 -8.20 -0.58
N LEU A 446 30.41 -8.93 -1.67
CA LEU A 446 30.82 -10.33 -1.75
C LEU A 446 32.34 -10.46 -1.52
N PRO A 447 32.79 -11.30 -0.56
CA PRO A 447 34.21 -11.54 -0.37
C PRO A 447 34.81 -12.27 -1.57
N ARG A 448 36.00 -11.84 -2.02
CA ARG A 448 36.72 -12.49 -3.13
C ARG A 448 36.94 -13.99 -2.87
N SER A 449 37.30 -14.37 -1.65
CA SER A 449 37.47 -15.77 -1.26
C SER A 449 36.23 -16.64 -1.51
N VAL A 450 35.02 -16.07 -1.40
CA VAL A 450 33.77 -16.79 -1.66
C VAL A 450 33.55 -16.96 -3.15
N CYS A 451 33.78 -15.92 -3.95
CA CYS A 451 33.52 -15.96 -5.39
C CYS A 451 34.42 -16.94 -6.17
N TYR A 452 35.65 -17.15 -5.68
CA TYR A 452 36.67 -17.98 -6.32
C TYR A 452 36.95 -19.31 -5.58
N GLY A 453 36.39 -19.50 -4.39
CA GLY A 453 36.52 -20.75 -3.62
C GLY A 453 35.52 -21.80 -4.07
N GLN A 454 35.95 -23.07 -4.15
CA GLN A 454 35.08 -24.23 -4.36
C GLN A 454 34.42 -24.68 -3.05
#